data_AF-A0A1I2JG76-F1
#
_entry.id   AF-A0A1I2JG76-F1
#
_cell.length_a   1.000
_cell.length_b   1.000
_cell.length_c   1.000
_cell.angle_alpha   90.00
_cell.angle_beta   90.00
_cell.angle_gamma   90.00
#
_symmetry.space_group_name_H-M   'P 1'
#
loop_
_entity.id
_entity.type
_entity.pdbx_description
1 polymer ?
#
loop_
_entity_poly.entity_id
_entity_poly.type
_entity_poly.pdbx_seq_one_letter_code
_entity_poly.pdbx_strand_id
1 'polypeptide(L)' 'MLTCSECFGPMRPAPGQIKLTCSVNCRVRRSRRIQKERNEQFRDDVRDILARAAAANDGWEARDIAEDGLSRLGLTDD' A
#
# COMPACT_ATOMS: atom_id res chain seq x y z
N MET A 1 -0.40 -17.14 24.36
CA MET A 1 -1.70 -16.45 24.19
C MET A 1 -1.64 -15.73 22.86
N LEU A 2 -2.58 -15.98 21.92
CA LEU A 2 -2.58 -15.27 20.64
C LEU A 2 -3.18 -13.87 20.83
N THR A 3 -2.55 -12.85 20.25
CA THR A 3 -3.01 -11.47 20.27
C THR A 3 -3.43 -11.03 18.87
N CYS A 4 -4.37 -10.11 18.78
CA CYS A 4 -4.80 -9.55 17.51
C CYS A 4 -3.72 -8.62 16.94
N SER A 5 -3.38 -8.76 15.65
CA SER A 5 -2.39 -7.88 14.99
C SER A 5 -2.80 -6.42 14.86
N GLU A 6 -4.09 -6.10 15.06
CA GLU A 6 -4.64 -4.77 14.77
C GLU A 6 -5.03 -3.98 16.03
N CYS A 7 -5.43 -4.66 17.11
CA CYS A 7 -5.81 -4.01 18.36
C CYS A 7 -5.03 -4.53 19.58
N PHE A 8 -4.13 -5.50 19.38
CA PHE A 8 -3.32 -6.15 20.42
C PHE A 8 -4.14 -6.82 21.55
N GLY A 9 -5.46 -6.90 21.39
CA GLY A 9 -6.34 -7.57 22.33
C GLY A 9 -6.18 -9.10 22.32
N PRO A 10 -6.59 -9.78 23.41
CA PRO A 10 -6.48 -11.22 23.53
C PRO A 10 -7.40 -11.93 22.53
N MET A 11 -6.92 -13.03 21.96
CA MET A 11 -7.70 -13.89 21.07
C MET A 11 -7.86 -15.29 21.64
N ARG A 12 -9.08 -15.82 21.51
CA ARG A 12 -9.42 -17.22 21.77
C ARG A 12 -9.98 -17.84 20.50
N PRO A 13 -9.12 -18.35 19.60
CA PRO A 13 -9.59 -19.09 18.44
C PRO A 13 -10.22 -20.41 18.87
N ALA A 14 -11.24 -20.86 18.12
CA ALA A 14 -11.77 -22.21 18.27
C ALA A 14 -10.72 -23.24 17.81
N PRO A 15 -10.77 -24.49 18.33
CA PRO A 15 -9.88 -25.56 17.87
C PRO A 15 -9.91 -25.68 16.34
N GLY A 16 -8.73 -25.74 15.72
CA GLY A 16 -8.59 -25.83 14.25
C GLY A 16 -8.73 -24.50 13.48
N GLN A 17 -8.94 -23.36 14.14
CA GLN A 17 -9.00 -22.05 13.46
C GLN A 17 -7.71 -21.24 13.65
N ILE A 18 -7.06 -20.88 12.54
CA ILE A 18 -6.01 -19.85 12.52
C ILE A 18 -6.67 -18.51 12.20
N LYS A 19 -6.86 -17.68 13.24
CA LYS A 19 -7.33 -16.29 13.07
C LYS A 19 -6.18 -15.34 13.40
N LEU A 20 -5.97 -14.36 12.52
CA LEU A 20 -5.00 -13.27 12.71
C LEU A 20 -5.63 -12.04 13.39
N THR A 21 -6.97 -11.95 13.37
CA THR A 21 -7.73 -10.81 13.88
C THR A 21 -8.86 -11.26 14.82
N CYS A 22 -9.11 -10.50 15.89
CA CYS A 22 -10.08 -10.87 16.94
C CYS A 22 -11.55 -10.62 16.54
N SER A 23 -11.81 -9.72 15.59
CA SER A 23 -13.16 -9.30 15.20
C SER A 23 -13.23 -8.95 13.71
N VAL A 24 -14.45 -8.83 13.19
CA VAL A 24 -14.71 -8.35 11.83
C VAL A 24 -14.14 -6.93 11.64
N ASN A 25 -14.28 -6.05 12.64
CA ASN A 25 -13.71 -4.70 12.58
C ASN A 25 -12.18 -4.72 12.44
N CYS A 26 -11.50 -5.61 13.17
CA CYS A 26 -10.05 -5.78 13.02
C CYS A 26 -9.69 -6.36 11.64
N ARG A 27 -10.49 -7.28 11.10
CA ARG A 27 -10.29 -7.78 9.72
C ARG A 27 -10.41 -6.67 8.68
N VAL A 28 -11.40 -5.79 8.83
CA VAL A 28 -11.60 -4.63 7.93
C VAL A 28 -10.42 -3.65 8.05
N ARG A 29 -9.96 -3.33 9.28
CA ARG A 29 -8.77 -2.49 9.49
C ARG A 29 -7.53 -3.07 8.80
N ARG A 30 -7.28 -4.37 8.99
CA ARG A 30 -6.18 -5.08 8.32
C ARG A 30 -6.27 -4.99 6.80
N SER A 31 -7.45 -5.23 6.23
CA SER A 31 -7.68 -5.14 4.78
C SER A 31 -7.38 -3.74 4.24
N ARG A 32 -7.83 -2.69 4.94
CA ARG A 32 -7.55 -1.28 4.55
C ARG A 32 -6.07 -0.96 4.62
N ARG A 33 -5.38 -1.40 5.68
CA ARG A 33 -3.93 -1.23 5.82
C ARG A 33 -3.17 -1.91 4.67
N ILE A 34 -3.47 -3.17 4.38
CA ILE A 34 -2.82 -3.91 3.28
C ILE A 34 -3.09 -3.23 1.92
N GLN A 35 -4.31 -2.73 1.70
CA GLN A 35 -4.62 -1.98 0.48
C GLN A 35 -3.83 -0.67 0.38
N LYS A 36 -3.71 0.06 1.49
CA LYS A 36 -2.91 1.28 1.56
C LYS A 36 -1.43 0.99 1.26
N GLU A 37 -0.84 0.01 1.94
CA GLU A 37 0.56 -0.41 1.74
C GLU A 37 0.80 -0.85 0.28
N ARG A 38 -0.13 -1.59 -0.33
CA ARG A 38 -0.03 -1.97 -1.75
C ARG A 38 -0.12 -0.78 -2.70
N ASN A 39 -0.98 0.18 -2.41
CA ASN A 39 -1.11 1.37 -3.24
C ASN A 39 0.14 2.26 -3.12
N GLU A 40 0.69 2.41 -1.92
CA GLU A 40 1.96 3.11 -1.70
C GLU A 40 3.10 2.43 -2.47
N GLN A 41 3.25 1.12 -2.35
CA GLN A 41 4.25 0.38 -3.12
C GLN A 41 4.07 0.56 -4.64
N PHE A 42 2.83 0.49 -5.13
CA PHE A 42 2.55 0.72 -6.55
C PHE A 42 2.96 2.13 -7.00
N ARG A 43 2.73 3.16 -6.16
CA ARG A 43 3.16 4.54 -6.45
C ARG A 43 4.67 4.64 -6.56
N ASP A 44 5.38 4.01 -5.63
CA ASP A 44 6.85 4.02 -5.60
C ASP A 44 7.43 3.27 -6.81
N ASP A 45 6.85 2.13 -7.18
CA ASP A 45 7.24 1.37 -8.37
C ASP A 45 7.04 2.20 -9.65
N VAL A 46 5.89 2.88 -9.78
CA VAL A 46 5.61 3.76 -10.92
C VAL A 46 6.59 4.93 -10.97
N ARG A 47 6.89 5.56 -9.83
CA ARG A 47 7.89 6.63 -9.74
C ARG A 47 9.29 6.15 -10.18
N ASP A 48 9.74 4.98 -9.73
CA ASP A 48 11.04 4.41 -10.13
C ASP A 48 11.10 4.12 -11.64
N ILE A 49 10.05 3.51 -12.21
CA ILE A 49 9.97 3.24 -13.65
C ILE A 49 10.04 4.54 -14.45
N LEU A 50 9.28 5.55 -14.04
CA LEU A 50 9.26 6.84 -14.71
C LEU A 50 10.60 7.58 -14.59
N ALA A 51 11.25 7.54 -13.42
CA ALA A 51 12.58 8.12 -13.22
C ALA A 51 13.63 7.45 -14.12
N ARG A 52 13.60 6.12 -14.24
CA ARG A 52 14.48 5.37 -15.15
C ARG A 52 14.21 5.72 -16.61
N ALA A 53 12.93 5.84 -17.01
CA ALA A 53 12.55 6.23 -18.36
C ALA A 53 13.00 7.65 -18.69
N ALA A 54 12.91 8.59 -17.75
CA ALA A 54 13.40 9.94 -17.91
C ALA A 54 14.92 10.01 -18.04
N ALA A 55 15.65 9.25 -17.21
CA ALA A 55 17.11 9.15 -17.28
C ALA A 55 17.60 8.53 -18.59
N ALA A 56 16.86 7.58 -19.16
CA ALA A 56 17.22 6.94 -20.43
C ALA A 56 16.96 7.83 -21.67
N ASN A 57 16.08 8.82 -21.56
CA ASN A 57 15.67 9.67 -22.69
C ASN A 57 16.29 11.07 -22.69
N ASP A 58 17.19 11.40 -21.75
CA ASP A 58 17.89 12.70 -21.66
C ASP A 58 16.95 13.93 -21.74
N GLY A 59 15.68 13.75 -21.38
CA GLY A 59 14.59 14.62 -21.79
C GLY A 59 13.72 15.04 -20.61
N TRP A 60 13.74 16.32 -20.30
CA TRP A 60 12.89 17.00 -19.32
C TRP A 60 11.40 16.64 -19.47
N GLU A 61 10.97 16.37 -20.71
CA GLU A 61 9.62 15.95 -21.11
C GLU A 61 9.13 14.65 -20.43
N ALA A 62 10.00 13.66 -20.25
CA ALA A 62 9.63 12.39 -19.62
C ALA A 62 9.36 12.55 -18.12
N ARG A 63 10.00 13.54 -17.48
CA ARG A 63 9.78 13.86 -16.07
C ARG A 63 8.47 14.61 -15.86
N ASP A 64 8.14 15.55 -16.76
CA ASP A 64 6.87 16.28 -16.71
C ASP A 64 5.67 15.35 -17.01
N ILE A 65 5.80 14.44 -17.98
CA ILE A 65 4.77 13.42 -18.27
C ILE A 65 4.61 12.45 -17.08
N ALA A 66 5.71 12.15 -16.38
CA ALA A 66 5.67 11.32 -15.19
C ALA A 66 4.95 12.01 -14.02
N GLU A 67 5.27 13.27 -13.75
CA GLU A 67 4.64 14.07 -12.71
C GLU A 67 3.15 14.33 -13.03
N ASP A 68 2.80 14.62 -14.30
CA ASP A 68 1.40 14.73 -14.75
C ASP A 68 0.66 13.40 -14.62
N GLY A 69 1.27 12.29 -15.04
CA GLY A 69 0.69 10.95 -14.91
C GLY A 69 0.40 10.58 -13.46
N LEU A 70 1.33 10.88 -12.54
CA LEU A 70 1.15 10.68 -11.11
C LEU A 70 0.06 11.60 -10.54
N SER A 71 0.01 12.87 -10.96
CA SER A 71 -1.00 13.84 -10.53
C SER A 71 -2.41 13.41 -10.97
N ARG A 72 -2.58 13.00 -12.23
CA ARG A 72 -3.85 12.51 -12.79
C ARG A 72 -4.35 11.23 -12.14
N LEU A 73 -3.46 10.41 -11.60
CA LEU A 73 -3.80 9.21 -10.84
C LEU A 73 -4.08 9.50 -9.36
N GLY A 74 -3.97 10.75 -8.90
CA GLY A 74 -4.10 11.13 -7.49
C GLY A 74 -2.98 10.56 -6.62
N LEU A 75 -1.79 10.39 -7.21
CA LEU A 75 -0.61 9.76 -6.62
C LEU A 75 0.54 10.75 -6.35
N THR A 76 0.26 12.05 -6.42
CA THR A 76 1.11 13.11 -5.88
C THR A 76 0.89 13.24 -4.37
N ASP A 77 1.96 13.50 -3.63
CA ASP A 77 1.84 13.81 -2.20
C ASP A 77 1.41 15.28 -2.08
N ASP A 78 0.25 15.53 -1.47
CA ASP A 78 -0.20 16.88 -1.06
C ASP A 78 0.79 17.53 -0.09
#